data_AF-A0A7J3QS74-F1
#
_entry.id   AF-A0A7J3QS74-F1
#
_cell.length_a   1.000
_cell.length_b   1.000
_cell.length_c   1.000
_cell.angle_alpha   90.00
_cell.angle_beta   90.00
_cell.angle_gamma   90.00
#
_symmetry.space_group_name_H-M   'P 1'
#
loop_
_entity.id
_entity.type
_entity.pdbx_description
1 polymer ?
#
loop_
_entity_poly.entity_id
_entity_poly.type
_entity_poly.pdbx_seq_one_letter_code
_entity_poly.pdbx_strand_id
1 'polypeptide(L)'
;DVPRMDWYWSGSNFAVMSEAHFECFKLYNKLKNIIGGITSMPLNSTEARILLAKASIEYNLGRQYYTNGAFEDARIHFAYAETYMNEALVVGEERGIEFEDAMLAYYNAMAEYYNALANATLKQAEAELKQAEAQLIQANAALNNSYGWIFFGVGWTLIGIGVIIYGFRKTRILKAEAKPA
;
A
#
# COMPACT_ATOMS: atom_id res chain seq x y z
N ASP A 1 45.85 -14.79 -49.59
CA ASP A 1 45.50 -13.52 -50.24
C ASP A 1 44.00 -13.38 -50.35
N VAL A 2 43.42 -12.59 -49.44
CA VAL A 2 42.00 -12.21 -49.49
C VAL A 2 41.88 -11.08 -50.52
N PRO A 3 41.01 -11.18 -51.54
CA PRO A 3 40.86 -10.12 -52.52
C PRO A 3 40.41 -8.85 -51.82
N ARG A 4 41.19 -7.77 -51.92
CA ARG A 4 40.72 -6.43 -51.55
C ARG A 4 39.56 -6.09 -52.48
N MET A 5 38.38 -5.88 -51.92
CA MET A 5 37.28 -5.23 -52.63
C MET A 5 37.64 -3.76 -52.78
N ASP A 6 38.33 -3.46 -53.87
CA ASP A 6 38.65 -2.12 -54.29
C ASP A 6 37.35 -1.43 -54.74
N TRP A 7 36.98 -0.36 -54.05
CA TRP A 7 35.78 0.42 -54.32
C TRP A 7 35.91 1.07 -55.71
N TYR A 8 35.07 0.68 -56.66
CA TYR A 8 35.04 1.31 -57.99
C TYR A 8 34.14 2.55 -57.98
N TRP A 9 34.75 3.71 -58.23
CA TRP A 9 34.05 4.98 -58.40
C TRP A 9 33.78 5.24 -59.89
N SER A 10 32.51 5.23 -60.32
CA SER A 10 32.08 5.81 -61.59
C SER A 10 30.74 6.52 -61.43
N GLY A 11 30.71 7.84 -61.67
CA GLY A 11 29.56 8.71 -62.02
C GLY A 11 28.19 8.49 -61.35
N SER A 12 27.60 9.57 -60.80
CA SER A 12 26.24 9.60 -60.20
C SER A 12 26.07 8.66 -58.99
N ASN A 13 26.97 8.82 -58.01
CA ASN A 13 26.84 8.52 -56.57
C ASN A 13 25.82 7.43 -56.13
N PHE A 14 25.99 6.19 -56.60
CA PHE A 14 25.48 5.04 -55.86
C PHE A 14 26.66 4.21 -55.37
N ALA A 15 26.82 4.10 -54.06
CA ALA A 15 27.71 3.11 -53.47
C ALA A 15 26.94 1.78 -53.45
N VAL A 16 27.43 0.78 -54.19
CA VAL A 16 26.92 -0.59 -54.03
C VAL A 16 27.53 -1.16 -52.76
N MET A 17 26.70 -1.27 -51.73
CA MET A 17 27.09 -1.87 -50.47
C MET A 17 27.11 -3.40 -50.61
N SER A 18 28.14 -4.07 -50.08
CA SER A 18 28.14 -5.53 -50.01
C SER A 18 27.02 -6.00 -49.09
N GLU A 19 26.52 -7.23 -49.30
CA GLU A 19 25.47 -7.82 -48.46
C GLU A 19 25.89 -7.83 -46.98
N ALA A 20 27.14 -8.21 -46.69
CA ALA A 20 27.68 -8.20 -45.33
C ALA A 20 27.71 -6.79 -44.72
N HIS A 21 28.06 -5.77 -45.50
CA HIS A 21 28.03 -4.38 -45.04
C HIS A 21 26.59 -3.91 -44.79
N PHE A 22 25.62 -4.29 -45.63
CA PHE A 22 24.20 -3.98 -45.42
C PHE A 22 23.63 -4.59 -44.15
N GLU A 23 23.84 -5.88 -43.93
CA GLU A 23 23.35 -6.56 -42.72
C GLU A 23 24.02 -6.01 -41.46
N CYS A 24 25.32 -5.73 -41.53
CA CYS A 24 26.03 -5.08 -40.43
C CYS A 24 25.50 -3.66 -40.15
N PHE A 25 25.17 -2.89 -41.17
CA PHE A 25 24.59 -1.55 -41.04
C PHE A 25 23.21 -1.59 -40.37
N LYS A 26 22.37 -2.58 -40.69
CA LYS A 26 21.06 -2.77 -40.04
C LYS A 26 21.22 -3.01 -38.53
N LEU A 27 22.11 -3.93 -38.15
CA LEU A 27 22.41 -4.22 -36.75
C LEU A 27 22.98 -3.00 -36.01
N TYR A 28 23.94 -2.31 -36.63
CA TYR A 28 24.53 -1.10 -36.05
C TYR A 28 23.47 -0.02 -35.74
N ASN A 29 22.56 0.27 -36.68
CA ASN A 29 21.52 1.28 -36.46
C ASN A 29 20.50 0.85 -35.40
N LYS A 30 20.11 -0.44 -35.39
CA LYS A 30 19.25 -0.99 -34.36
C LYS A 30 19.86 -0.78 -32.97
N LEU A 31 21.11 -1.22 -32.78
CA LEU A 31 21.82 -1.13 -31.50
C LEU A 31 22.11 0.31 -31.08
N LYS A 32 22.48 1.19 -32.02
CA LYS A 32 22.75 2.60 -31.73
C LYS A 32 21.59 3.29 -31.02
N ASN A 33 20.37 3.08 -31.54
CA ASN A 33 19.17 3.69 -30.97
C ASN A 33 18.86 3.13 -29.58
N ILE A 34 19.05 1.83 -29.41
CA ILE A 34 18.72 1.14 -28.16
C ILE A 34 19.75 1.46 -27.06
N ILE A 35 21.05 1.36 -27.34
CA ILE A 35 22.12 1.67 -26.38
C ILE A 35 22.06 3.14 -25.95
N GLY A 36 21.80 4.06 -26.90
CA GLY A 36 21.63 5.48 -26.58
C GLY A 36 20.42 5.77 -25.67
N GLY A 37 19.38 4.95 -25.73
CA GLY A 37 18.18 5.08 -24.90
C GLY A 37 18.26 4.36 -23.55
N ILE A 38 18.93 3.21 -23.47
CA ILE A 38 18.95 2.37 -22.27
C ILE A 38 19.89 2.93 -21.19
N THR A 39 20.93 3.69 -21.53
CA THR A 39 21.85 4.24 -20.53
C THR A 39 21.20 5.17 -19.49
N SER A 40 19.97 5.61 -19.72
CA SER A 40 19.19 6.42 -18.78
C SER A 40 18.13 5.63 -17.98
N MET A 41 17.93 4.34 -18.26
CA MET A 41 16.95 3.54 -17.53
C MET A 41 17.51 3.07 -16.18
N PRO A 42 16.81 3.32 -15.07
CA PRO A 42 17.21 2.81 -13.75
C PRO A 42 16.97 1.30 -13.69
N LEU A 43 17.93 0.51 -14.16
CA LEU A 43 17.89 -0.94 -14.01
C LEU A 43 18.25 -1.32 -12.58
N ASN A 44 17.24 -1.81 -11.86
CA ASN A 44 17.36 -2.21 -10.45
C ASN A 44 18.08 -3.56 -10.27
N SER A 45 18.40 -4.24 -11.37
CA SER A 45 19.09 -5.53 -11.37
C SER A 45 20.58 -5.38 -11.65
N THR A 46 21.44 -5.77 -10.70
CA THR A 46 22.90 -5.85 -10.91
C THR A 46 23.26 -6.75 -12.10
N GLU A 47 22.50 -7.84 -12.29
CA GLU A 47 22.71 -8.77 -13.40
C GLU A 47 22.38 -8.14 -14.75
N ALA A 48 21.23 -7.46 -14.87
CA ALA A 48 20.90 -6.72 -16.09
C ALA A 48 21.95 -5.64 -16.41
N ARG A 49 22.49 -4.97 -15.39
CA ARG A 49 23.58 -4.00 -15.56
C ARG A 49 24.88 -4.64 -16.08
N ILE A 50 25.21 -5.84 -15.62
CA ILE A 50 26.38 -6.60 -16.12
C ILE A 50 26.16 -7.00 -17.58
N LEU A 51 24.97 -7.50 -17.93
CA LEU A 51 24.64 -7.88 -19.30
C LEU A 51 24.68 -6.67 -20.26
N LEU A 52 24.17 -5.51 -19.84
CA LEU A 52 24.31 -4.28 -20.63
C LEU A 52 25.74 -3.80 -20.76
N ALA A 53 26.57 -3.96 -19.72
CA ALA A 53 27.99 -3.64 -19.82
C ALA A 53 28.68 -4.53 -20.87
N LYS A 54 28.39 -5.84 -20.89
CA LYS A 54 28.87 -6.76 -21.93
C LYS A 54 28.38 -6.34 -23.32
N ALA A 55 27.08 -6.04 -23.46
CA ALA A 55 26.51 -5.56 -24.71
C ALA A 55 27.20 -4.28 -25.23
N SER A 56 27.52 -3.35 -24.33
CA SER A 56 28.24 -2.11 -24.67
C SER A 56 29.68 -2.38 -25.14
N ILE A 57 30.38 -3.31 -24.50
CA ILE A 57 31.74 -3.73 -24.90
C ILE A 57 31.70 -4.32 -26.32
N GLU A 58 30.81 -5.30 -26.54
CA GLU A 58 30.64 -5.95 -27.85
C GLU A 58 30.24 -4.94 -28.95
N TYR A 59 29.33 -4.01 -28.65
CA TYR A 59 28.96 -2.95 -29.59
C TYR A 59 30.15 -2.06 -29.97
N ASN A 60 31.00 -1.69 -29.00
CA ASN A 60 32.18 -0.88 -29.26
C ASN A 60 33.24 -1.63 -30.08
N LEU A 61 33.42 -2.94 -29.84
CA LEU A 61 34.27 -3.79 -30.68
C LEU A 61 33.71 -3.88 -32.10
N GLY A 62 32.42 -4.16 -32.25
CA GLY A 62 31.74 -4.20 -33.55
C GLY A 62 31.90 -2.88 -34.32
N ARG A 63 31.81 -1.73 -33.64
CA ARG A 63 32.09 -0.42 -34.24
C ARG A 63 33.51 -0.28 -34.76
N GLN A 64 34.51 -0.75 -34.01
CA GLN A 64 35.92 -0.68 -34.45
C GLN A 64 36.14 -1.52 -35.71
N TYR A 65 35.61 -2.75 -35.74
CA TYR A 65 35.67 -3.60 -36.93
C TYR A 65 34.91 -2.99 -38.11
N TYR A 66 33.74 -2.40 -37.86
CA TYR A 66 32.94 -1.72 -38.88
C TYR A 66 33.71 -0.55 -39.50
N THR A 67 34.37 0.29 -38.69
CA THR A 67 35.19 1.40 -39.19
C THR A 67 36.42 0.93 -39.96
N ASN A 68 36.93 -0.27 -39.67
CA ASN A 68 38.04 -0.88 -40.36
C ASN A 68 37.63 -1.62 -41.66
N GLY A 69 36.33 -1.65 -41.98
CA GLY A 69 35.80 -2.39 -43.14
C GLY A 69 35.73 -3.91 -42.96
N ALA A 70 36.00 -4.41 -41.76
CA ALA A 70 35.90 -5.83 -41.40
C ALA A 70 34.44 -6.17 -41.03
N PHE A 71 33.55 -6.14 -42.03
CA PHE A 71 32.10 -6.21 -41.81
C PHE A 71 31.62 -7.54 -41.23
N GLU A 72 32.29 -8.65 -41.52
CA GLU A 72 31.91 -9.96 -40.99
C GLU A 72 32.20 -10.06 -39.48
N ASP A 73 33.39 -9.62 -39.05
CA ASP A 73 33.74 -9.55 -37.62
C ASP A 73 32.84 -8.55 -36.89
N ALA A 74 32.58 -7.39 -37.51
CA ALA A 74 31.66 -6.40 -36.96
C ALA A 74 30.25 -6.97 -36.75
N ARG A 75 29.74 -7.74 -37.71
CA ARG A 75 28.43 -8.40 -37.64
C ARG A 75 28.37 -9.38 -36.47
N ILE A 76 29.42 -10.16 -36.23
CA ILE A 76 29.50 -11.10 -35.10
C ILE A 76 29.41 -10.35 -33.76
N HIS A 77 30.22 -9.31 -33.58
CA HIS A 77 30.19 -8.51 -32.36
C HIS A 77 28.86 -7.78 -32.14
N PHE A 78 28.23 -7.26 -33.21
CA PHE A 78 26.89 -6.70 -33.09
C PHE A 78 25.83 -7.74 -32.73
N ALA A 79 25.93 -8.97 -33.25
CA ALA A 79 25.01 -10.04 -32.87
C ALA A 79 25.15 -10.40 -31.38
N TYR A 80 26.38 -10.49 -30.84
CA TYR A 80 26.59 -10.70 -29.41
C TYR A 80 26.07 -9.54 -28.56
N ALA A 81 26.28 -8.29 -29.00
CA ALA A 81 25.71 -7.12 -28.33
C ALA A 81 24.18 -7.19 -28.26
N GLU A 82 23.53 -7.60 -29.35
CA GLU A 82 22.08 -7.80 -29.39
C GLU A 82 21.62 -8.92 -28.45
N THR A 83 22.31 -10.06 -28.44
CA THR A 83 21.99 -11.18 -27.53
C THR A 83 22.06 -10.75 -26.07
N TYR A 84 23.18 -10.15 -25.63
CA TYR A 84 23.31 -9.69 -24.24
C TYR A 84 22.30 -8.62 -23.86
N MET A 85 21.92 -7.77 -24.81
CA MET A 85 20.91 -6.75 -24.58
C MET A 85 19.51 -7.36 -24.42
N ASN A 86 19.15 -8.35 -25.24
CA ASN A 86 17.88 -9.06 -25.09
C ASN A 86 17.84 -9.83 -23.75
N GLU A 87 18.93 -10.49 -23.36
CA GLU A 87 19.06 -11.13 -22.04
C GLU A 87 18.89 -10.12 -20.90
N ALA A 88 19.50 -8.93 -21.02
CA ALA A 88 19.37 -7.88 -20.02
C ALA A 88 17.91 -7.39 -19.88
N LEU A 89 17.18 -7.31 -21.00
CA LEU A 89 15.76 -6.93 -21.01
C LEU A 89 14.90 -8.00 -20.35
N VAL A 90 15.11 -9.28 -20.66
CA VAL A 90 14.37 -10.40 -20.01
C VAL A 90 14.58 -10.39 -18.50
N VAL A 91 15.84 -10.29 -18.06
CA VAL A 91 16.17 -10.20 -16.61
C VAL A 91 15.56 -8.94 -15.99
N GLY A 92 15.46 -7.84 -16.74
CA GLY A 92 14.83 -6.60 -16.30
C GLY A 92 13.31 -6.74 -16.13
N GLU A 93 12.64 -7.41 -17.08
CA GLU A 93 11.20 -7.67 -17.06
C GLU A 93 10.82 -8.61 -15.91
N GLU A 94 11.53 -9.72 -15.74
CA GLU A 94 11.28 -10.68 -14.65
C GLU A 94 11.38 -10.02 -13.28
N ARG A 95 12.44 -9.24 -13.03
CA ARG A 95 12.58 -8.49 -11.77
C ARG A 95 11.58 -7.36 -11.61
N GLY A 96 11.13 -6.76 -12.71
CA GLY A 96 10.07 -5.75 -12.69
C GLY A 96 8.77 -6.34 -12.15
N ILE A 97 8.39 -7.50 -12.67
CA ILE A 97 7.20 -8.24 -12.22
C ILE A 97 7.33 -8.66 -10.75
N GLU A 98 8.48 -9.24 -10.34
CA GLU A 98 8.70 -9.62 -8.94
C GLU A 98 8.63 -8.42 -7.97
N PHE A 99 9.14 -7.26 -8.39
CA PHE A 99 9.08 -6.03 -7.59
C PHE A 99 7.65 -5.50 -7.50
N GLU A 100 6.89 -5.48 -8.60
CA GLU A 100 5.48 -5.11 -8.60
C GLU A 100 4.66 -6.04 -7.69
N ASP A 101 4.87 -7.34 -7.76
CA ASP A 101 4.22 -8.35 -6.91
C ASP A 101 4.58 -8.16 -5.43
N ALA A 102 5.87 -7.94 -5.11
CA ALA A 102 6.32 -7.67 -3.75
C ALA A 102 5.73 -6.36 -3.20
N MET A 103 5.62 -5.33 -4.04
CA MET A 103 5.03 -4.05 -3.69
C MET A 103 3.51 -4.17 -3.48
N LEU A 104 2.81 -4.93 -4.33
CA LEU A 104 1.40 -5.26 -4.14
C LEU A 104 1.16 -6.05 -2.84
N ALA A 105 1.99 -7.05 -2.55
CA ALA A 105 1.92 -7.80 -1.30
C ALA A 105 2.13 -6.90 -0.07
N TYR A 106 3.09 -5.97 -0.14
CA TYR A 106 3.30 -4.98 0.90
C TYR A 106 2.07 -4.07 1.11
N TYR A 107 1.49 -3.55 0.03
CA TYR A 107 0.29 -2.70 0.12
C TYR A 107 -0.91 -3.48 0.68
N ASN A 108 -1.09 -4.74 0.30
CA ASN A 108 -2.14 -5.59 0.85
C ASN A 108 -1.95 -5.82 2.36
N ALA A 109 -0.75 -6.15 2.81
CA ALA A 109 -0.45 -6.30 4.23
C ALA A 109 -0.68 -5.00 5.03
N MET A 110 -0.32 -3.85 4.45
CA MET A 110 -0.60 -2.54 5.05
C MET A 110 -2.11 -2.27 5.15
N ALA A 111 -2.89 -2.58 4.10
CA ALA A 111 -4.34 -2.44 4.13
C ALA A 111 -5.00 -3.35 5.17
N GLU A 112 -4.57 -4.60 5.28
CA GLU A 112 -5.03 -5.54 6.30
C GLU A 112 -4.74 -5.04 7.73
N TYR A 113 -3.55 -4.48 7.95
CA TYR A 113 -3.20 -3.86 9.23
C TYR A 113 -4.18 -2.73 9.60
N TYR A 114 -4.49 -1.81 8.69
CA TYR A 114 -5.43 -0.73 8.96
C TYR A 114 -6.86 -1.23 9.20
N ASN A 115 -7.30 -2.24 8.45
CA ASN A 115 -8.59 -2.87 8.68
C ASN A 115 -8.68 -3.53 10.06
N ALA A 116 -7.61 -4.23 10.49
CA ALA A 116 -7.54 -4.82 11.82
C ALA A 116 -7.57 -3.76 12.93
N LEU A 117 -6.85 -2.65 12.74
CA LEU A 117 -6.85 -1.52 13.67
C LEU A 117 -8.25 -0.90 13.79
N ALA A 118 -8.92 -0.63 12.64
CA ALA A 118 -10.28 -0.10 12.61
C ALA A 118 -11.27 -1.03 13.34
N ASN A 119 -11.18 -2.33 13.10
CA ASN A 119 -12.01 -3.32 13.78
C ASN A 119 -11.77 -3.37 15.30
N ALA A 120 -10.52 -3.21 15.74
CA ALA A 120 -10.18 -3.14 17.16
C ALA A 120 -10.79 -1.89 17.81
N THR A 121 -10.70 -0.73 17.15
CA THR A 121 -11.32 0.51 17.65
C THR A 121 -12.83 0.43 17.72
N LEU A 122 -13.49 -0.20 16.74
CA LEU A 122 -14.96 -0.41 16.80
C LEU A 122 -15.34 -1.30 17.98
N LYS A 123 -14.60 -2.39 18.23
CA LYS A 123 -14.85 -3.26 19.40
C LYS A 123 -14.65 -2.54 20.73
N GLN A 124 -13.66 -1.64 20.82
CA GLN A 124 -13.47 -0.81 22.01
C GLN A 124 -14.65 0.15 22.22
N ALA A 125 -15.08 0.85 21.17
CA ALA A 125 -16.24 1.75 21.23
C ALA A 125 -17.54 0.99 21.60
N GLU A 126 -17.75 -0.20 21.05
CA GLU A 126 -18.89 -1.06 21.42
C GLU A 126 -18.85 -1.49 22.88
N ALA A 127 -17.66 -1.80 23.42
CA ALA A 127 -17.49 -2.15 24.83
C ALA A 127 -17.78 -0.96 25.74
N GLU A 128 -17.30 0.24 25.39
CA GLU A 128 -17.57 1.48 26.11
C GLU A 128 -19.07 1.84 26.11
N LEU A 129 -19.75 1.70 24.97
CA LEU A 129 -21.19 1.92 24.87
C LEU A 129 -21.97 0.98 25.79
N LYS A 130 -21.65 -0.32 25.80
CA LYS A 130 -22.28 -1.28 26.71
C LYS A 130 -22.06 -0.94 28.18
N GLN A 131 -20.88 -0.43 28.55
CA GLN A 131 -20.62 0.02 29.91
C GLN A 131 -21.43 1.26 30.26
N ALA A 132 -21.53 2.23 29.35
CA ALA A 132 -22.35 3.43 29.54
C ALA A 132 -23.84 3.08 29.68
N GLU A 133 -24.36 2.17 28.87
CA GLU A 133 -25.74 1.66 29.00
C GLU A 133 -25.98 0.98 30.36
N ALA A 134 -25.05 0.14 30.82
CA ALA A 134 -25.15 -0.51 32.12
C ALA A 134 -25.15 0.51 33.27
N GLN A 135 -24.32 1.55 33.19
CA GLN A 135 -24.30 2.65 34.18
C GLN A 135 -25.61 3.43 34.18
N LEU A 136 -26.19 3.72 33.01
CA LEU A 136 -27.50 4.37 32.92
C LEU A 136 -28.60 3.54 33.56
N ILE A 137 -28.63 2.23 33.31
CA ILE A 137 -29.60 1.32 33.93
C ILE A 137 -29.42 1.32 35.46
N GLN A 138 -28.17 1.26 35.95
CA GLN A 138 -27.88 1.27 37.38
C GLN A 138 -28.27 2.61 38.04
N ALA A 139 -27.98 3.74 37.38
CA ALA A 139 -28.38 5.07 37.85
C ALA A 139 -29.90 5.20 37.92
N ASN A 140 -30.61 4.69 36.90
CA ASN A 140 -32.08 4.72 36.87
C ASN A 140 -32.69 3.83 37.96
N ALA A 141 -32.10 2.66 38.20
CA ALA A 141 -32.47 1.79 39.32
C ALA A 141 -32.21 2.44 40.69
N ALA A 142 -31.08 3.14 40.86
CA ALA A 142 -30.74 3.85 42.09
C ALA A 142 -31.72 5.02 42.35
N LEU A 143 -32.08 5.78 41.31
CA LEU A 143 -33.09 6.83 41.42
C LEU A 143 -34.45 6.26 41.85
N ASN A 144 -34.91 5.20 41.19
CA ASN A 144 -36.16 4.52 41.56
C ASN A 144 -36.14 4.00 43.01
N ASN A 145 -35.02 3.44 43.46
CA ASN A 145 -34.85 3.03 44.86
C ASN A 145 -34.90 4.23 45.82
N SER A 146 -34.24 5.34 45.48
CA SER A 146 -34.27 6.58 46.28
C SER A 146 -35.70 7.14 46.42
N TYR A 147 -36.49 7.11 45.35
CA TYR A 147 -37.89 7.50 45.39
C TYR A 147 -38.69 6.60 46.33
N GLY A 148 -38.43 5.29 46.31
CA GLY A 148 -39.01 4.34 47.26
C GLY A 148 -38.77 4.74 48.72
N TRP A 149 -37.53 5.11 49.08
CA TRP A 149 -37.20 5.56 50.43
C TRP A 149 -37.84 6.91 50.79
N ILE A 150 -37.91 7.85 49.84
CA ILE A 150 -38.59 9.13 50.05
C ILE A 150 -40.08 8.89 50.34
N PHE A 151 -40.76 8.07 49.54
CA PHE A 151 -42.18 7.74 49.78
C PHE A 151 -42.38 7.01 51.11
N PHE A 152 -41.46 6.12 51.48
CA PHE A 152 -41.50 5.45 52.78
C PHE A 152 -41.37 6.44 53.94
N GLY A 153 -40.40 7.36 53.88
CA GLY A 153 -40.20 8.39 54.91
C GLY A 153 -41.39 9.35 55.03
N VAL A 154 -41.94 9.81 53.90
CA VAL A 154 -43.14 10.66 53.87
C VAL A 154 -44.33 9.94 54.48
N GLY A 155 -44.53 8.65 54.15
CA GLY A 155 -45.59 7.82 54.73
C GLY A 155 -45.54 7.77 56.26
N TRP A 156 -44.36 7.52 56.84
CA TRP A 156 -44.18 7.52 58.30
C TRP A 156 -44.43 8.88 58.94
N THR A 157 -44.05 9.96 58.27
CA THR A 157 -44.27 11.33 58.76
C THR A 157 -45.77 11.63 58.84
N LEU A 158 -46.53 11.24 57.82
CA LEU A 158 -47.99 11.40 57.79
C LEU A 158 -48.68 10.56 58.87
N ILE A 159 -48.25 9.31 59.10
CA ILE A 159 -48.77 8.47 60.18
C ILE A 159 -48.50 9.11 61.54
N GLY A 160 -47.27 9.59 61.78
CA GLY A 160 -46.91 10.27 63.03
C GLY A 160 -47.77 11.49 63.30
N ILE A 161 -47.99 12.34 62.29
CA ILE A 161 -48.90 13.50 62.38
C ILE A 161 -50.33 13.04 62.72
N GLY A 162 -50.81 11.98 62.07
CA GLY A 162 -52.14 11.41 62.34
C GLY A 162 -52.32 10.94 63.78
N VAL A 163 -51.30 10.25 64.34
CA VAL A 163 -51.30 9.80 65.74
C VAL A 163 -51.30 11.00 66.70
N ILE A 164 -50.52 12.05 66.43
CA ILE A 164 -50.50 13.27 67.24
C ILE A 164 -51.87 13.95 67.25
N ILE A 165 -52.47 14.15 66.06
CA ILE A 165 -53.82 14.75 65.93
C ILE A 165 -54.86 13.90 66.67
N TYR A 166 -54.81 12.57 66.51
CA TYR A 166 -55.70 11.65 67.22
C TYR A 166 -55.54 11.75 68.74
N GLY A 167 -54.31 11.78 69.26
CA GLY A 167 -54.02 11.97 70.69
C GLY A 167 -54.59 13.27 71.26
N PHE A 168 -54.44 14.39 70.53
CA PHE A 168 -55.04 15.67 70.91
C PHE A 168 -56.57 15.66 70.86
N ARG A 169 -57.17 14.95 69.90
CA ARG A 169 -58.63 14.81 69.82
C ARG A 169 -59.19 13.96 70.97
N LYS A 170 -58.54 12.84 71.29
CA LYS A 170 -58.97 11.93 72.37
C LYS A 170 -58.88 12.59 73.76
N THR A 171 -57.81 13.33 74.03
CA THR A 171 -57.64 14.06 75.29
C THR A 171 -58.70 15.16 75.48
N ARG A 172 -59.19 15.79 74.40
CA ARG A 172 -60.33 16.72 74.47
C ARG A 172 -61.64 16.04 74.84
N ILE A 173 -61.92 14.86 74.27
CA ILE A 173 -63.14 14.10 74.58
C ILE A 173 -63.13 13.62 76.04
N LEU A 174 -62.01 13.08 76.51
CA LEU A 174 -61.87 12.65 77.90
C LEU A 174 -61.98 13.81 78.91
N LYS A 175 -61.49 15.01 78.57
CA LYS A 175 -61.70 16.23 79.39
C LYS A 175 -63.16 16.72 79.39
N ALA A 176 -63.91 16.45 78.32
CA ALA A 176 -65.34 16.77 78.26
C ALA A 176 -66.18 15.80 79.11
N GLU A 177 -65.77 14.53 79.21
CA GLU A 177 -66.42 13.51 80.06
C GLU A 177 -66.01 13.59 81.53
N ALA A 178 -64.80 14.09 81.84
CA ALA A 178 -64.30 14.24 83.21
C ALA A 178 -64.78 15.52 83.94
N LYS A 179 -65.77 16.23 83.38
CA LYS A 179 -66.40 17.38 84.04
C LYS A 179 -67.61 16.86 84.82
N PRO A 180 -67.54 16.70 86.16
CA PRO A 180 -68.72 16.36 86.94
C PRO A 180 -69.77 17.48 86.81
N ALA A 181 -71.03 17.05 86.78
CA ALA A 181 -72.22 17.89 86.74
C ALA A 181 -72.25 18.95 87.85
#